data_AF-A0A4Q6XKT5-F1
#
_entry.id   AF-A0A4Q6XKT5-F1
#
_cell.length_a   1.000
_cell.length_b   1.000
_cell.length_c   1.000
_cell.angle_alpha   90.00
_cell.angle_beta   90.00
_cell.angle_gamma   90.00
#
_symmetry.space_group_name_H-M   'P 1'
#
loop_
_entity.id
_entity.type
_entity.pdbx_description
1 polymer ?
#
loop_
_entity_poly.entity_id
_entity_poly.type
_entity_poly.pdbx_seq_one_letter_code
_entity_poly.pdbx_strand_id
1 'polypeptide(L)'
;MIEKCSSVAVTTNATITDQNLISAYDVLERTPNLSVNGNKTSFSIRGIDAFNVSGSGDGALASVYLDGAVLLETALAAGPLDLYDIAQVEVFRGPQSTVQGRNALAGAVIIRTTDPRA
;
A
#
# COMPACT_ATOMS: atom_id res chain seq x y z
N MET A 1 -19.63 4.69 -8.50
CA MET A 1 -18.45 4.71 -9.36
C MET A 1 -17.68 5.97 -8.99
N ILE A 2 -16.60 5.88 -8.21
CA ILE A 2 -15.82 7.06 -7.83
C ILE A 2 -14.78 7.27 -8.93
N GLU A 3 -14.85 8.42 -9.59
CA GLU A 3 -13.93 8.85 -10.62
C GLU A 3 -12.52 9.00 -9.99
N LYS A 4 -11.58 8.13 -10.37
CA LYS A 4 -10.20 8.17 -9.85
C LYS A 4 -9.39 9.17 -10.69
N CYS A 5 -9.42 10.45 -10.33
CA CYS A 5 -8.52 11.47 -10.92
C CYS A 5 -7.04 11.31 -10.51
N SER A 6 -6.69 10.30 -9.70
CA SER A 6 -5.32 10.02 -9.27
C SER A 6 -4.73 8.81 -9.99
N SER A 7 -3.44 8.87 -10.27
CA SER A 7 -2.66 7.74 -10.80
C SER A 7 -2.73 6.53 -9.87
N VAL A 8 -3.45 5.49 -10.29
CA VAL A 8 -3.60 4.21 -9.58
C VAL A 8 -2.89 3.09 -10.33
N ALA A 9 -2.14 2.26 -9.61
CA ALA A 9 -1.69 0.96 -10.10
C ALA A 9 -2.54 -0.13 -9.43
N VAL A 10 -2.96 -1.13 -10.18
CA VAL A 10 -3.77 -2.23 -9.67
C VAL A 10 -3.07 -3.53 -10.03
N THR A 11 -2.78 -4.34 -9.02
CA THR A 11 -2.20 -5.67 -9.16
C THR A 11 -3.23 -6.68 -8.72
N THR A 12 -3.71 -7.47 -9.67
CA THR A 12 -4.76 -8.47 -9.44
C THR A 12 -4.18 -9.79 -8.95
N ASN A 13 -5.01 -10.65 -8.38
CA ASN A 13 -4.64 -12.02 -8.00
C ASN A 13 -3.93 -12.78 -9.13
N ALA A 14 -4.43 -12.70 -10.37
CA ALA A 14 -3.79 -13.35 -11.52
C ALA A 14 -2.35 -12.88 -11.74
N THR A 15 -2.10 -11.57 -11.60
CA THR A 15 -0.76 -10.99 -11.71
C THR A 15 0.12 -11.40 -10.53
N ILE A 16 -0.42 -11.41 -9.31
CA ILE A 16 0.28 -11.85 -8.10
C ILE A 16 0.79 -13.28 -8.26
N THR A 17 -0.06 -14.19 -8.74
CA THR A 17 0.29 -15.60 -8.95
C THR A 17 1.28 -15.78 -10.11
N ASP A 18 1.04 -15.15 -11.26
CA ASP A 18 1.92 -15.24 -12.44
C ASP A 18 3.34 -14.74 -12.15
N GLN A 19 3.44 -13.69 -11.35
CA GLN A 19 4.70 -13.03 -11.03
C GLN A 19 5.38 -13.56 -9.76
N ASN A 20 4.78 -14.55 -9.10
CA ASN A 20 5.21 -15.12 -7.83
C ASN A 20 5.47 -14.03 -6.76
N LEU A 21 4.51 -13.12 -6.59
CA LEU A 21 4.58 -12.07 -5.58
C LEU A 21 4.13 -12.64 -4.24
N ILE A 22 5.02 -12.62 -3.25
CA ILE A 22 4.78 -13.29 -1.97
C ILE A 22 4.21 -12.29 -0.96
N SER A 23 4.71 -11.06 -0.97
CA SER A 23 4.36 -10.01 -0.01
C SER A 23 3.84 -8.75 -0.70
N ALA A 24 3.04 -7.95 0.02
CA ALA A 24 2.60 -6.64 -0.45
C ALA A 24 3.78 -5.74 -0.87
N TYR A 25 4.93 -5.86 -0.21
CA TYR A 25 6.16 -5.15 -0.57
C TYR A 25 6.68 -5.50 -1.97
N ASP A 26 6.52 -6.75 -2.42
CA ASP A 26 6.96 -7.15 -3.77
C ASP A 26 6.10 -6.46 -4.84
N VAL A 27 4.81 -6.22 -4.54
CA VAL A 27 3.93 -5.41 -5.39
C VAL A 27 4.42 -3.96 -5.43
N LEU A 28 4.79 -3.39 -4.28
CA LEU A 28 5.30 -2.03 -4.21
C LEU A 28 6.61 -1.87 -4.99
N GLU A 29 7.55 -2.81 -4.87
CA GLU A 29 8.82 -2.80 -5.61
C GLU A 29 8.64 -2.87 -7.13
N ARG A 30 7.59 -3.57 -7.60
CA ARG A 30 7.25 -3.66 -9.03
C ARG A 30 6.40 -2.50 -9.52
N THR A 31 5.94 -1.62 -8.63
CA THR A 31 5.13 -0.47 -9.01
C THR A 31 6.03 0.73 -9.32
N PRO A 32 5.89 1.36 -10.50
CA PRO A 32 6.71 2.51 -10.86
C PRO A 32 6.54 3.70 -9.91
N ASN A 33 7.66 4.36 -9.58
CA ASN A 33 7.76 5.46 -8.61
C ASN A 33 7.46 5.04 -7.17
N LEU A 34 7.64 3.77 -6.84
CA LEU A 34 7.72 3.29 -5.47
C LEU A 34 9.10 2.70 -5.19
N SER A 35 9.48 2.72 -3.93
CA SER A 35 10.68 2.04 -3.43
C SER A 35 10.39 1.51 -2.04
N VAL A 36 10.86 0.30 -1.75
CA VAL A 36 10.76 -0.33 -0.44
C VAL A 36 12.12 -0.30 0.22
N ASN A 37 12.17 -0.07 1.53
CA ASN A 37 13.40 -0.16 2.29
C ASN A 37 13.90 -1.62 2.35
N GLY A 38 15.21 -1.86 2.38
CA GLY A 38 15.79 -3.20 2.38
C GLY A 38 15.28 -4.14 3.49
N ASN A 39 14.82 -3.60 4.62
CA ASN A 39 14.25 -4.39 5.71
C ASN A 39 12.74 -4.68 5.55
N LYS A 40 12.10 -4.22 4.47
CA LYS A 40 10.65 -4.35 4.21
C LYS A 40 9.78 -3.90 5.39
N THR A 41 10.13 -2.77 6.00
CA THR A 41 9.36 -2.14 7.09
C THR A 41 8.76 -0.79 6.70
N SER A 42 9.28 -0.18 5.64
CA SER A 42 8.82 1.11 5.11
C SER A 42 8.92 1.12 3.59
N PHE A 43 8.20 2.04 2.98
CA PHE A 43 8.21 2.31 1.55
C PHE A 43 8.11 3.81 1.29
N SER A 44 8.41 4.22 0.07
CA SER A 44 8.23 5.58 -0.40
C SER A 44 7.40 5.61 -1.67
N ILE A 45 6.59 6.66 -1.83
CA ILE A 45 5.82 6.93 -3.04
C ILE A 45 6.32 8.26 -3.60
N ARG A 46 6.86 8.25 -4.83
CA ARG A 46 7.43 9.43 -5.50
C ARG A 46 8.48 10.17 -4.65
N GLY A 47 9.30 9.40 -3.92
CA GLY A 47 10.38 9.94 -3.07
C GLY A 47 9.92 10.47 -1.70
N ILE A 48 8.63 10.37 -1.37
CA ILE A 48 8.10 10.71 -0.04
C ILE A 48 8.02 9.42 0.77
N ASP A 49 8.73 9.37 1.90
CA ASP A 49 8.69 8.23 2.81
C ASP A 49 7.29 8.07 3.44
N ALA A 50 6.82 6.85 3.56
CA ALA A 50 5.47 6.55 4.05
C ALA A 50 5.31 6.81 5.56
N PHE A 51 6.37 6.64 6.35
CA PHE A 51 6.29 6.65 7.82
C PHE A 51 7.23 7.66 8.48
N ASN A 52 8.18 8.21 7.72
CA ASN A 52 9.17 9.16 8.23
C ASN A 52 8.90 10.58 7.72
N VAL A 53 8.88 11.54 8.64
CA VAL A 53 8.92 12.98 8.34
C VAL A 53 10.27 13.45 8.87
N SER A 54 11.06 14.20 8.10
CA SER A 54 12.36 14.71 8.58
C SER A 54 12.16 15.61 9.81
N GLY A 55 12.30 15.04 11.02
CA GLY A 55 12.01 15.68 12.30
C GLY A 55 11.38 14.67 13.27
N SER A 56 11.51 14.85 14.58
CA SER A 56 11.08 13.89 15.62
C SER A 56 9.56 13.63 15.74
N GLY A 57 8.80 13.68 14.64
CA GLY A 57 7.37 13.41 14.59
C GLY A 57 7.06 12.05 13.98
N ASP A 58 6.24 11.27 14.69
CA ASP A 58 5.52 10.13 14.13
C ASP A 58 4.41 10.69 13.21
N GLY A 59 4.60 10.58 11.90
CA GLY A 59 3.68 11.15 10.93
C GLY A 59 3.63 10.32 9.67
N ALA A 60 2.77 9.30 9.64
CA ALA A 60 2.52 8.55 8.43
C ALA A 60 2.06 9.50 7.31
N LEU A 61 2.80 9.54 6.21
CA LEU A 61 2.50 10.33 5.02
C LEU A 61 1.77 9.49 3.97
N ALA A 62 1.86 8.17 4.04
CA ALA A 62 1.02 7.24 3.31
C ALA A 62 0.17 6.39 4.27
N SER A 63 -0.96 5.91 3.79
CA SER A 63 -1.83 4.99 4.54
C SER A 63 -1.89 3.63 3.86
N VAL A 64 -1.81 2.54 4.63
CA VAL A 64 -2.06 1.19 4.13
C VAL A 64 -3.37 0.69 4.73
N TYR A 65 -4.22 0.13 3.88
CA TYR A 65 -5.50 -0.42 4.28
C TYR A 65 -5.57 -1.90 3.92
N LEU A 66 -6.11 -2.71 4.83
CA LEU A 66 -6.49 -4.09 4.61
C LEU A 66 -8.01 -4.19 4.82
N ASP A 67 -8.76 -4.47 3.76
CA ASP A 67 -10.22 -4.56 3.77
C ASP A 67 -10.93 -3.34 4.39
N GLY A 68 -10.31 -2.17 4.24
CA GLY A 68 -10.81 -0.89 4.78
C GLY A 68 -10.34 -0.56 6.20
N ALA A 69 -9.66 -1.48 6.90
CA ALA A 69 -8.99 -1.20 8.16
C ALA A 69 -7.60 -0.61 7.91
N VAL A 70 -7.26 0.49 8.60
CA VAL A 70 -5.92 1.10 8.50
C VAL A 70 -4.89 0.25 9.25
N LEU A 71 -3.76 -0.02 8.60
CA LEU A 71 -2.61 -0.70 9.20
C LEU A 71 -1.57 0.35 9.65
N LEU A 72 -1.12 0.22 10.89
CA LEU A 72 -0.02 1.00 11.45
C LEU A 72 1.33 0.46 10.97
N GLU A 73 2.38 1.28 11.00
CA GLU A 73 3.74 0.87 10.64
C GLU A 73 4.18 -0.42 11.38
N THR A 74 3.91 -0.50 12.68
CA THR A 74 4.21 -1.68 13.49
C THR A 74 3.47 -2.94 13.01
N ALA A 75 2.23 -2.79 12.55
CA ALA A 75 1.45 -3.89 11.97
C ALA A 75 1.94 -4.26 10.56
N LEU A 76 2.53 -3.34 9.81
CA LEU A 76 3.15 -3.64 8.51
C LEU A 76 4.51 -4.33 8.65
N ALA A 77 5.24 -4.03 9.73
CA ALA A 77 6.51 -4.67 10.04
C ALA A 77 6.34 -6.08 10.64
N ALA A 78 5.26 -6.32 11.39
CA ALA A 78 5.04 -7.59 12.10
C ALA A 78 3.85 -8.43 11.58
N GLY A 79 3.01 -7.86 10.72
CA GLY A 79 1.75 -8.47 10.30
C GLY A 79 1.86 -9.32 9.04
N PRO A 80 0.83 -10.14 8.77
CA PRO A 80 0.77 -10.99 7.59
C PRO A 80 0.44 -10.15 6.35
N LEU A 81 1.47 -9.69 5.64
CA LEU A 81 1.34 -9.04 4.34
C LEU A 81 1.47 -10.03 3.17
N ASP A 82 1.28 -11.31 3.46
CA ASP A 82 1.35 -12.39 2.47
C ASP A 82 0.18 -12.27 1.49
N LEU A 83 0.47 -12.49 0.21
CA LEU A 83 -0.49 -12.27 -0.88
C LEU A 83 -1.26 -13.53 -1.31
N TYR A 84 -1.18 -14.61 -0.54
CA TYR A 84 -1.76 -15.91 -0.91
C TYR A 84 -3.30 -15.86 -1.04
N ASP A 85 -3.97 -15.09 -0.19
CA ASP A 85 -5.44 -14.94 -0.19
C ASP A 85 -5.89 -13.51 -0.49
N ILE A 86 -5.21 -12.86 -1.44
CA ILE A 86 -5.47 -11.48 -1.85
C ILE A 86 -6.14 -11.45 -3.22
N ALA A 87 -7.27 -10.74 -3.31
CA ALA A 87 -7.97 -10.48 -4.57
C ALA A 87 -7.24 -9.43 -5.41
N GLN A 88 -6.84 -8.32 -4.79
CA GLN A 88 -6.07 -7.27 -5.45
C GLN A 88 -5.35 -6.34 -4.47
N VAL A 89 -4.29 -5.72 -4.96
CA VAL A 89 -3.59 -4.61 -4.32
C VAL A 89 -3.68 -3.38 -5.21
N GLU A 90 -4.15 -2.26 -4.67
CA GLU A 90 -4.25 -0.97 -5.36
C GLU A 90 -3.29 0.04 -4.73
N VAL A 91 -2.49 0.70 -5.55
CA VAL A 91 -1.53 1.70 -5.11
C VAL A 91 -1.90 3.06 -5.70
N PHE A 92 -2.27 3.99 -4.83
CA PHE A 92 -2.60 5.37 -5.16
C PHE A 92 -1.35 6.22 -5.01
N ARG A 93 -0.87 6.77 -6.13
CA ARG A 93 0.38 7.56 -6.17
C ARG A 93 0.08 9.05 -6.16
N GLY A 94 -0.09 9.60 -4.97
CA GLY A 94 -0.33 11.02 -4.73
C GLY A 94 -1.47 11.30 -3.74
N PRO A 95 -1.66 12.57 -3.36
CA PRO A 95 -2.52 12.95 -2.25
C PRO A 95 -3.94 12.38 -2.31
N GLN A 96 -4.37 11.71 -1.24
CA GLN A 96 -5.75 11.19 -1.08
C GLN A 96 -6.54 11.92 0.05
N SER A 97 -6.29 13.23 0.24
CA SER A 97 -6.83 14.01 1.37
C SER A 97 -8.36 14.01 1.47
N THR A 98 -9.09 13.84 0.37
CA THR A 98 -10.56 13.91 0.34
C THR A 98 -11.22 12.60 0.79
N VAL A 99 -10.52 11.46 0.68
CA VAL A 99 -11.08 10.12 0.94
C VAL A 99 -10.40 9.43 2.13
N GLN A 100 -9.14 9.77 2.44
CA GLN A 100 -8.30 8.99 3.37
C GLN A 100 -7.71 9.79 4.57
N GLY A 101 -7.97 11.09 4.69
CA GLY A 101 -7.61 11.88 5.89
C GLY A 101 -6.14 12.36 5.99
N ARG A 102 -5.64 12.51 7.23
CA ARG A 102 -4.36 13.19 7.58
C ARG A 102 -3.09 12.53 7.01
N ASN A 103 -3.13 11.22 6.75
CA ASN A 103 -1.96 10.40 6.39
C ASN A 103 -1.93 10.04 4.89
N ALA A 104 -2.33 11.00 4.06
CA ALA A 104 -2.63 10.76 2.65
C ALA A 104 -1.71 11.53 1.70
N LEU A 105 -0.67 12.21 2.18
CA LEU A 105 0.17 13.13 1.39
C LEU A 105 0.97 12.41 0.29
N ALA A 106 1.60 11.28 0.62
CA ALA A 106 2.32 10.44 -0.33
C ALA A 106 1.34 9.58 -1.17
N GLY A 107 0.25 9.13 -0.54
CA GLY A 107 -0.80 8.35 -1.18
C GLY A 107 -1.36 7.26 -0.27
N ALA A 108 -1.85 6.17 -0.87
CA ALA A 108 -2.42 5.05 -0.14
C ALA A 108 -2.19 3.71 -0.84
N VAL A 109 -2.06 2.64 -0.06
CA VAL A 109 -2.05 1.26 -0.53
C VAL A 109 -3.30 0.58 0.01
N ILE A 110 -4.12 0.00 -0.87
CA ILE A 110 -5.35 -0.70 -0.52
C ILE A 110 -5.17 -2.17 -0.86
N ILE A 111 -5.25 -3.02 0.15
CA ILE A 111 -5.18 -4.47 0.03
C ILE A 111 -6.60 -5.01 0.25
N ARG A 112 -7.06 -5.86 -0.67
CA ARG A 112 -8.36 -6.53 -0.57
C ARG A 112 -8.16 -8.03 -0.54
N THR A 113 -8.65 -8.68 0.50
CA THR A 113 -8.66 -10.14 0.61
C THR A 113 -9.65 -10.75 -0.37
N THR A 114 -9.49 -12.04 -0.66
CA THR A 114 -10.49 -12.78 -1.44
C THR A 114 -11.74 -12.99 -0.59
N ASP A 115 -12.89 -12.56 -1.10
CA ASP A 115 -14.16 -12.90 -0.45
C ASP A 115 -14.35 -14.43 -0.43
N PRO A 116 -14.86 -14.99 0.68
CA PRO A 116 -15.12 -16.42 0.76
C PRO A 116 -16.14 -16.83 -0.31
N ARG A 117 -15.82 -17.89 -1.05
CA ARG A 117 -16.77 -18.50 -2.00
C ARG A 117 -17.67 -19.46 -1.23
N ALA A 118 -18.99 -19.24 -1.34
CA ALA A 118 -20.02 -20.16 -0.85
C ALA A 118 -20.11 -21.41 -1.74
#